data_AF-A0A3A0F0J5-F1
#
_entry.id   AF-A0A3A0F0J5-F1
#
_cell.length_a   1.000
_cell.length_b   1.000
_cell.length_c   1.000
_cell.angle_alpha   90.00
_cell.angle_beta   90.00
_cell.angle_gamma   90.00
#
_symmetry.space_group_name_H-M   'P 1'
#
loop_
_entity.id
_entity.type
_entity.pdbx_description
1 polymer ?
#
loop_
_entity_poly.entity_id
_entity_poly.type
_entity_poly.pdbx_seq_one_letter_code
_entity_poly.pdbx_strand_id
1 'polypeptide(L)' 'MIRALILIALGALVLAVAWKGQQSGELPAGSNFLRPYRPNRDDQPLSFRFHLALYYCGGMALAVWGLMALVGLAAAPEWR' A
#
# COMPACT_ATOMS: atom_id res chain seq x y z
N MET A 1 -6.78 -14.95 -14.35
CA MET A 1 -6.11 -15.53 -13.17
C MET A 1 -4.78 -14.87 -12.83
N ILE A 2 -3.76 -14.86 -13.71
CA ILE A 2 -2.43 -14.27 -13.44
C ILE A 2 -2.50 -12.84 -12.89
N ARG A 3 -3.36 -12.01 -13.48
CA ARG A 3 -3.54 -10.62 -13.08
C ARG A 3 -4.09 -10.43 -11.65
N ALA A 4 -4.99 -11.31 -11.22
CA ALA A 4 -5.53 -11.29 -9.86
C ALA A 4 -4.44 -11.63 -8.84
N LEU A 5 -3.58 -12.61 -9.16
CA LEU A 5 -2.43 -12.95 -8.33
C LEU A 5 -1.43 -11.80 -8.22
N ILE A 6 -1.18 -11.07 -9.31
CA ILE A 6 -0.33 -9.87 -9.29
C ILE A 6 -0.91 -8.81 -8.36
N LEU A 7 -2.22 -8.53 -8.43
CA LEU A 7 -2.88 -7.57 -7.54
C LEU A 7 -2.78 -7.96 -6.06
N ILE A 8 -2.99 -9.24 -5.74
CA ILE A 8 -2.85 -9.76 -4.38
C ILE A 8 -1.40 -9.63 -3.89
N ALA A 9 -0.43 -10.01 -4.70
CA ALA A 9 0.99 -9.88 -4.36
C ALA A 9 1.40 -8.42 -4.15
N LEU A 10 0.90 -7.51 -4.99
CA LEU A 10 1.17 -6.07 -4.87
C LEU A 10 0.52 -5.49 -3.60
N GLY A 11 -0.73 -5.87 -3.31
CA GLY A 11 -1.40 -5.50 -2.07
C GLY A 11 -0.64 -5.98 -0.84
N ALA A 12 -0.22 -7.25 -0.84
CA ALA A 12 0.58 -7.83 0.25
C ALA A 12 1.93 -7.12 0.44
N LEU A 13 2.62 -6.76 -0.63
CA LEU A 13 3.86 -5.97 -0.58
C LEU A 13 3.63 -4.58 0.03
N VAL A 14 2.56 -3.89 -0.37
CA VAL A 14 2.19 -2.58 0.19
C VAL A 14 1.88 -2.70 1.69
N LEU A 15 1.13 -3.72 2.11
CA LEU A 15 0.89 -4.00 3.53
C LEU A 15 2.18 -4.32 4.28
N ALA A 16 3.11 -5.08 3.68
CA ALA A 16 4.39 -5.40 4.30
C ALA A 16 5.23 -4.13 4.54
N VAL A 17 5.22 -3.19 3.59
CA VAL A 17 5.87 -1.88 3.75
C VAL A 17 5.20 -1.06 4.84
N ALA A 18 3.87 -1.05 4.91
CA ALA A 18 3.10 -0.37 5.96
C ALA A 18 3.43 -0.94 7.35
N TRP A 19 3.44 -2.27 7.48
CA TRP A 19 3.77 -2.98 8.72
C TRP A 19 5.20 -2.68 9.17
N LYS A 20 6.15 -2.74 8.24
CA LYS A 20 7.55 -2.39 8.53
C LYS A 20 7.65 -0.93 8.98
N GLY A 21 7.03 0.01 8.27
CA GLY A 21 7.01 1.43 8.64
C GLY A 21 6.36 1.70 10.00
N GLN A 22 5.34 0.92 10.36
CA GLN A 22 4.74 0.96 11.70
C GLN A 22 5.73 0.55 12.80
N GLN A 23 6.51 -0.51 12.57
CA GLN A 23 7.50 -1.02 13.53
C GLN A 23 8.72 -0.10 13.66
N SER A 24 9.23 0.43 12.54
CA SER A 24 10.40 1.30 12.55
C SER A 24 10.09 2.76 12.88
N GLY A 25 8.80 3.17 12.94
CA GLY A 25 8.41 4.56 13.19
C GLY A 25 8.68 5.52 12.02
N GLU A 26 9.34 5.04 10.96
CA GLU A 26 9.62 5.76 9.73
C GLU A 26 8.88 5.11 8.55
N LEU A 27 8.06 5.90 7.85
CA LEU A 27 7.45 5.47 6.59
C LEU A 27 8.22 6.05 5.41
N PRO A 28 8.63 5.25 4.42
CA PRO A 28 9.16 5.77 3.18
C PRO A 28 8.01 6.36 2.35
N ALA A 29 7.69 7.64 2.57
CA ALA A 29 6.62 8.36 1.87
C ALA A 29 7.08 8.98 0.53
N GLY A 30 8.24 8.57 0.02
CA GLY A 30 8.78 9.00 -1.26
C GLY A 30 9.98 9.95 -1.15
N SER A 31 10.45 10.39 -2.32
CA SER A 31 11.53 11.37 -2.49
C SER A 31 10.90 12.72 -2.81
N ASN A 32 11.10 13.72 -1.96
CA ASN A 32 10.76 15.10 -2.28
C ASN A 32 11.89 15.70 -3.11
N PHE A 33 12.05 15.26 -4.37
CA PHE A 33 12.97 15.74 -5.43
C PHE A 33 14.49 15.88 -5.12
N LEU A 34 14.89 16.11 -3.87
CA LEU A 34 16.23 16.41 -3.35
C LEU A 34 16.51 15.72 -2.00
N ARG A 35 15.48 15.27 -1.23
CA ARG A 35 15.67 14.46 -0.01
C ARG A 35 14.58 13.38 0.14
N PRO A 36 14.91 12.18 0.64
CA PRO A 36 13.91 11.18 1.03
C PRO A 36 13.01 11.78 2.11
N TYR A 37 11.73 11.98 1.81
CA TYR A 37 10.76 12.42 2.81
C TYR A 37 10.32 11.20 3.62
N ARG A 38 10.91 11.06 4.80
CA ARG A 38 10.52 10.06 5.80
C ARG A 38 9.74 10.75 6.91
N PRO A 39 8.40 10.80 6.84
CA PRO A 39 7.61 11.18 7.99
C PRO A 39 7.93 10.22 9.13
N ASN A 40 8.42 10.79 10.23
CA ASN A 40 8.73 10.08 11.45
C ASN A 40 7.56 10.24 12.44
N ARG A 41 7.29 9.20 13.22
CA ARG A 41 6.19 9.19 14.20
C ARG A 41 6.36 10.27 15.28
N ASP A 42 7.59 10.60 15.64
CA ASP A 42 7.90 11.55 16.70
C ASP A 42 7.88 13.01 16.23
N ASP A 43 8.44 13.30 15.06
CA ASP A 43 8.46 14.68 14.53
C ASP A 43 7.14 15.10 13.87
N GLN A 44 6.48 14.17 13.16
CA GLN A 44 5.31 14.46 12.34
C GLN A 44 4.25 13.35 12.46
N PRO A 45 3.62 13.19 13.64
CA PRO A 45 2.71 12.09 13.90
C PRO A 45 1.49 12.06 12.97
N LEU A 46 1.02 13.24 12.53
CA LEU A 46 -0.15 13.33 11.66
C LEU A 46 0.15 12.87 10.23
N SER A 47 1.29 13.29 9.65
CA SER A 47 1.68 12.89 8.31
C SER A 47 2.08 11.41 8.26
N PHE A 48 2.73 10.89 9.32
CA PHE A 48 2.98 9.46 9.49
C PHE A 48 1.68 8.66 9.47
N ARG A 49 0.68 9.02 10.30
CA ARG A 49 -0.61 8.33 10.35
C ARG A 49 -1.38 8.41 9.04
N PHE A 50 -1.36 9.56 8.37
CA PHE A 50 -2.02 9.74 7.08
C PHE A 50 -1.43 8.83 6.01
N HIS A 51 -0.10 8.80 5.88
CA HIS A 51 0.57 7.91 4.92
C HIS A 51 0.39 6.43 5.30
N LEU A 52 0.46 6.10 6.58
CA LEU A 52 0.20 4.74 7.07
C LEU A 52 -1.21 4.28 6.67
N ALA A 53 -2.22 5.12 6.93
CA ALA A 53 -3.60 4.83 6.55
C ALA A 53 -3.75 4.66 5.03
N LEU A 54 -3.06 5.49 4.24
CA LEU A 54 -3.10 5.41 2.78
C LEU A 54 -2.48 4.10 2.26
N TYR A 55 -1.36 3.68 2.82
CA TYR A 55 -0.73 2.39 2.52
C TYR A 55 -1.62 1.21 2.93
N TYR A 56 -2.23 1.23 4.12
CA TYR A 56 -3.14 0.18 4.56
C TYR A 56 -4.40 0.11 3.69
N CYS A 57 -5.05 1.24 3.41
CA CYS A 57 -6.24 1.29 2.58
C CYS A 57 -5.95 0.89 1.13
N GLY A 58 -4.86 1.39 0.54
CA GLY A 58 -4.46 1.03 -0.83
C GLY A 58 -4.08 -0.44 -0.95
N GLY A 59 -3.29 -0.96 -0.01
CA GLY A 59 -2.91 -2.37 0.04
C GLY A 59 -4.11 -3.29 0.24
N MET A 60 -5.02 -2.96 1.17
CA MET A 60 -6.28 -3.70 1.37
C MET A 60 -7.15 -3.67 0.13
N ALA A 61 -7.36 -2.49 -0.48
CA ALA A 61 -8.17 -2.37 -1.68
C ALA A 61 -7.61 -3.23 -2.82
N LEU A 62 -6.30 -3.21 -3.05
CA LEU A 62 -5.63 -4.06 -4.04
C LEU A 62 -5.78 -5.55 -3.75
N ALA A 63 -5.60 -5.96 -2.49
CA ALA A 63 -5.75 -7.36 -2.08
C ALA A 63 -7.19 -7.85 -2.20
N VAL A 64 -8.17 -7.05 -1.74
CA VAL A 64 -9.60 -7.36 -1.83
C VAL A 64 -10.05 -7.40 -3.29
N TRP A 65 -9.63 -6.45 -4.12
CA TRP A 65 -9.97 -6.44 -5.54
C TRP A 65 -9.34 -7.62 -6.28
N GLY A 66 -8.08 -7.95 -5.95
CA GLY A 66 -7.41 -9.15 -6.45
C GLY A 66 -8.15 -10.43 -6.04
N LEU A 67 -8.61 -10.53 -4.79
CA LEU A 67 -9.39 -11.66 -4.31
C LEU A 67 -10.75 -11.78 -5.00
N MET A 68 -11.49 -10.66 -5.14
CA MET A 68 -12.75 -10.65 -5.89
C MET A 68 -12.55 -11.05 -7.36
N ALA A 69 -11.47 -10.59 -8.00
CA ALA A 69 -11.11 -10.98 -9.36
C ALA A 69 -10.69 -12.46 -9.47
N LEU A 70 -10.15 -13.05 -8.39
CA LEU A 70 -9.79 -14.46 -8.32
C LEU A 70 -11.01 -15.36 -8.14
N VAL A 71 -12.00 -14.92 -7.34
CA VAL A 71 -13.28 -15.62 -7.12
C VAL A 71 -14.26 -15.41 -8.29
N GLY A 72 -13.94 -14.53 -9.24
CA GLY A 72 -14.80 -14.24 -10.39
C GLY A 72 -15.97 -13.29 -10.09
N LEU A 73 -15.95 -12.62 -8.93
CA LEU A 73 -16.94 -11.64 -8.49
C LEU A 73 -16.68 -10.22 -9.06
N ALA A 74 -15.50 -9.96 -9.61
CA ALA A 74 -15.15 -8.68 -10.22
C ALA A 74 -14.38 -8.89 -11.53
N ALA A 75 -14.81 -8.23 -12.61
CA ALA A 75 -14.04 -8.15 -13.84
C ALA A 75 -12.73 -7.41 -13.57
N ALA A 76 -11.60 -8.03 -13.91
CA ALA A 76 -10.31 -7.38 -13.76
C ALA A 76 -10.29 -6.14 -14.69
N PRO A 77 -10.01 -4.91 -14.20
CA PRO A 77 -10.20 -3.67 -14.97
C PRO A 77 -9.53 -3.71 -16.35
N GLU A 78 -10.26 -3.74 -17.44
CA GLU A 78 -9.66 -3.88 -18.78
C GLU A 78 -8.85 -2.61 -19.09
N TRP A 79 -7.52 -2.66 -18.92
CA TRP A 79 -6.64 -1.61 -19.44
C TRP A 79 -6.57 -1.81 -20.94
N ARG A 80 -7.41 -1.06 -21.65
CA ARG A 80 -7.44 -0.94 -23.11
C ARG A 80 -6.33 -0.02 -23.59
#